data_AF-A0A529Y9C7-F1
#
_entry.id   AF-A0A529Y9C7-F1
#
_cell.length_a   1.000
_cell.length_b   1.000
_cell.length_c   1.000
_cell.angle_alpha   90.00
_cell.angle_beta   90.00
_cell.angle_gamma   90.00
#
_symmetry.space_group_name_H-M   'P 1'
#
loop_
_entity.id
_entity.type
_entity.pdbx_description
1 polymer ?
#
loop_
_entity_poly.entity_id
_entity_poly.type
_entity_poly.pdbx_seq_one_letter_code
_entity_poly.pdbx_strand_id
1 'polypeptide(L)' 'VTSAVLAGMVWALENPTAGIVEADEMDYRRCLEVQLPYLGPVRGYYTDWTPLDNRPGLFPEDLDKDDPWQFRNILVR' A
#
# COMPACT_ATOMS: atom_id res chain seq x y z
N VAL A 1 0.54 12.35 -7.19
CA VAL A 1 -0.17 11.81 -8.37
C VAL A 1 0.55 12.16 -9.67
N THR A 2 0.79 13.44 -9.98
CA THR A 2 1.48 13.85 -11.22
C THR A 2 2.83 13.16 -11.44
N SER A 3 3.63 12.99 -10.39
CA SER A 3 4.90 12.24 -10.44
C SER A 3 4.74 10.76 -10.78
N ALA A 4 3.64 10.11 -10.38
CA ALA A 4 3.35 8.72 -10.70
C ALA A 4 3.04 8.56 -12.19
N VAL A 5 2.25 9.50 -12.76
CA VAL A 5 1.97 9.54 -14.19
C VAL A 5 3.26 9.76 -15.00
N LEU A 6 4.15 10.66 -14.55
CA LEU A 6 5.46 10.86 -15.17
C LEU A 6 6.29 9.57 -15.21
N ALA A 7 6.38 8.85 -14.08
CA ALA A 7 7.08 7.57 -14.02
C ALA A 7 6.45 6.53 -14.97
N GLY A 8 5.12 6.47 -15.04
CA GLY A 8 4.41 5.61 -15.97
C GLY A 8 4.68 5.94 -17.44
N MET A 9 4.75 7.22 -17.79
CA MET A 9 5.11 7.64 -19.15
C MET A 9 6.56 7.26 -19.50
N VAL A 10 7.51 7.45 -18.59
CA VAL A 10 8.90 7.02 -18.79
C VAL A 10 8.96 5.51 -18.99
N TRP A 11 8.32 4.74 -18.13
CA TRP A 11 8.31 3.28 -18.23
C TRP A 11 7.65 2.79 -19.53
N ALA A 12 6.55 3.41 -19.96
CA ALA A 12 5.88 3.04 -21.21
C ALA A 12 6.75 3.33 -22.45
N LEU A 13 7.53 4.42 -22.43
CA LEU A 13 8.49 4.72 -23.50
C LEU A 13 9.66 3.72 -23.53
N GLU A 14 10.08 3.23 -22.36
CA GLU A 14 11.12 2.20 -22.24
C GLU A 14 10.61 0.79 -22.59
N ASN A 15 9.31 0.54 -22.44
CA ASN A 15 8.65 -0.75 -22.65
C ASN A 15 7.46 -0.64 -23.61
N PRO A 16 7.64 -0.17 -24.85
CA PRO A 16 6.53 0.25 -25.72
C PRO A 16 5.66 -0.91 -26.26
N THR A 17 6.14 -2.15 -26.14
CA THR A 17 5.44 -3.35 -26.64
C THR A 17 4.92 -4.25 -25.52
N ALA A 18 4.82 -3.73 -24.28
CA ALA A 18 4.37 -4.49 -23.11
C ALA A 18 2.86 -4.82 -23.12
N GLY A 19 2.08 -4.24 -24.03
CA GLY A 19 0.64 -4.44 -24.10
C GLY A 19 -0.12 -3.57 -23.10
N ILE A 20 -1.34 -4.01 -22.73
CA ILE A 20 -2.12 -3.38 -21.65
C ILE A 20 -1.59 -3.94 -20.35
N VAL A 21 -1.13 -3.07 -19.46
CA VAL A 21 -0.56 -3.44 -18.16
C VAL A 21 -1.12 -2.57 -17.04
N GLU A 22 -1.10 -3.10 -15.82
CA GLU A 22 -1.36 -2.39 -14.57
C GLU A 22 -0.04 -2.01 -13.86
N ALA A 23 -0.13 -1.17 -12.81
CA ALA A 23 1.04 -0.71 -12.08
C ALA A 23 1.82 -1.87 -11.42
N ASP A 24 1.13 -2.94 -11.04
CA ASP A 24 1.72 -4.14 -10.42
C ASP A 24 2.60 -4.94 -11.38
N GLU A 25 2.45 -4.75 -12.69
CA GLU A 25 3.22 -5.44 -13.73
C GLU A 25 4.44 -4.65 -14.21
N MET A 26 4.57 -3.39 -13.77
CA MET A 26 5.66 -2.50 -14.14
C MET A 26 6.92 -2.75 -13.28
N ASP A 27 8.09 -2.38 -13.79
CA ASP A 27 9.32 -2.39 -12.98
C ASP A 27 9.23 -1.28 -11.91
N TYR A 28 8.88 -1.69 -10.70
CA TYR A 28 8.71 -0.78 -9.57
C TYR A 28 10.00 -0.02 -9.23
N ARG A 29 11.19 -0.60 -9.45
CA ARG A 29 12.45 0.09 -9.17
C ARG A 29 12.67 1.24 -10.14
N ARG A 30 12.41 1.00 -11.43
CA ARG A 30 12.51 2.04 -12.46
C ARG A 30 11.48 3.13 -12.26
N CYS A 31 10.24 2.76 -11.95
CA CYS A 31 9.19 3.73 -11.67
C CYS A 31 9.53 4.60 -10.45
N LEU A 32 10.01 3.99 -9.36
CA LEU A 32 10.42 4.73 -8.16
C LEU A 32 11.66 5.58 -8.41
N GLU A 33 12.64 5.14 -9.21
CA GLU A 33 13.80 5.95 -9.57
C GLU A 33 13.38 7.31 -10.18
N VAL A 34 12.39 7.29 -11.07
CA VAL A 34 11.82 8.50 -11.68
C VAL A 34 10.97 9.30 -10.69
N GLN A 35 10.22 8.62 -9.83
CA GLN A 35 9.22 9.26 -8.98
C GLN A 35 9.79 9.84 -7.68
N LEU A 36 10.81 9.19 -7.09
CA LEU A 36 11.38 9.50 -5.77
C LEU A 36 11.79 10.97 -5.57
N PRO A 37 12.35 11.68 -6.57
CA PRO A 37 12.67 13.10 -6.44
C PRO A 37 11.47 14.00 -6.06
N TYR A 38 10.23 13.52 -6.28
CA TYR A 38 8.98 14.26 -6.04
C TYR A 38 8.18 13.78 -4.83
N LEU A 39 8.65 12.76 -4.10
CA LEU A 39 7.89 12.15 -3.00
C LEU A 39 8.26 12.71 -1.61
N GLY A 40 9.31 13.54 -1.53
CA GLY A 40 9.89 13.92 -0.24
C GLY A 40 10.46 12.71 0.49
N PRO A 41 10.49 12.70 1.83
CA PRO A 41 11.00 11.56 2.61
C PRO A 41 10.09 10.33 2.48
N VAL A 42 10.59 9.28 1.83
CA VAL A 42 9.95 7.95 1.77
C VAL A 42 10.64 7.04 2.78
N ARG A 43 9.89 6.53 3.78
CA ARG A 43 10.45 5.77 4.92
C ARG A 43 9.56 4.59 5.28
N GLY A 44 10.18 3.50 5.75
CA GLY A 44 9.50 2.35 6.34
C GLY A 44 9.52 2.44 7.86
N TYR A 45 8.39 2.10 8.48
CA TYR A 45 8.25 2.05 9.94
C TYR A 45 7.53 0.75 10.33
N TYR A 46 8.08 0.03 11.31
CA TYR A 46 7.40 -1.09 11.95
C TYR A 46 6.60 -0.58 13.16
N THR A 47 5.52 -1.29 13.49
CA THR A 47 4.70 -1.04 14.67
C THR A 47 4.17 -2.37 15.21
N ASP A 48 4.05 -2.47 16.53
CA ASP A 48 3.40 -3.61 17.18
C ASP A 48 1.86 -3.48 17.17
N TRP A 49 1.33 -2.37 16.63
CA TRP A 49 -0.10 -2.10 16.63
C TRP A 49 -0.90 -3.16 15.86
N THR A 50 -2.01 -3.60 16.46
CA THR A 50 -3.00 -4.45 15.81
C THR A 50 -4.43 -3.88 15.93
N PRO A 51 -5.38 -4.30 15.07
CA PRO A 51 -6.79 -3.94 15.22
C PRO A 51 -7.45 -4.39 16.53
N LEU A 52 -6.78 -5.25 17.32
CA LEU A 52 -7.25 -5.71 18.64
C LEU A 52 -6.71 -4.86 19.80
N ASP A 53 -5.79 -3.93 19.55
CA ASP A 53 -5.22 -3.10 20.61
C ASP A 53 -6.31 -2.28 21.30
N ASN A 54 -6.33 -2.34 22.63
CA ASN A 54 -7.36 -1.72 23.49
C ASN A 54 -8.80 -2.25 23.26
N ARG A 55 -8.95 -3.50 22.78
CA ARG A 55 -10.26 -4.16 22.60
C ARG A 55 -10.34 -5.53 23.31
N PRO A 56 -11.53 -5.96 23.77
CA PRO A 56 -12.81 -5.24 23.71
C PRO A 56 -12.89 -4.09 24.72
N GLY A 57 -13.72 -3.09 24.42
CA GLY A 57 -13.99 -1.97 25.31
C GLY A 57 -15.06 -2.25 26.36
N LEU A 58 -15.97 -1.29 26.56
CA LEU A 58 -17.07 -1.38 27.53
C LEU A 58 -18.27 -2.21 27.03
N PHE A 59 -18.34 -2.47 25.73
CA PHE A 59 -19.42 -3.22 25.09
C PHE A 59 -18.88 -4.51 24.45
N PRO A 60 -19.68 -5.57 24.39
CA PRO A 60 -19.30 -6.79 23.67
C PRO A 60 -19.06 -6.51 22.18
N GLU A 61 -18.00 -7.11 21.65
CA GLU A 61 -17.61 -7.01 20.24
C GLU A 61 -17.40 -8.42 19.65
N ASP A 62 -17.81 -8.62 18.40
CA ASP A 62 -17.54 -9.85 17.63
C ASP A 62 -16.10 -9.80 17.11
N LEU A 63 -15.16 -10.29 17.91
CA LEU A 63 -13.73 -10.28 17.62
C LEU A 63 -13.20 -11.68 17.35
N ASP A 64 -12.30 -11.79 16.40
CA ASP A 64 -11.41 -12.93 16.25
C ASP A 64 -10.12 -12.66 17.05
N LYS A 65 -9.88 -13.43 18.12
CA LYS A 65 -8.71 -13.26 19.00
C LYS A 65 -7.52 -14.13 18.60
N ASP A 66 -7.74 -15.11 17.72
CA ASP A 66 -6.69 -16.03 17.27
C ASP A 66 -5.88 -15.42 16.11
N ASP A 67 -6.50 -14.52 15.34
CA ASP A 67 -5.85 -13.74 14.29
C ASP A 67 -6.25 -12.25 14.35
N PRO A 68 -5.37 -11.36 14.84
CA PRO A 68 -5.66 -9.93 14.98
C PRO A 68 -6.01 -9.20 13.68
N TRP A 69 -5.54 -9.69 12.53
CA TRP A 69 -5.68 -9.01 11.22
C TRP A 69 -6.90 -9.45 10.42
N GLN A 70 -7.74 -10.32 10.98
CA GLN A 70 -9.01 -10.68 10.34
C GLN A 70 -9.83 -9.42 10.04
N PHE A 71 -10.42 -9.37 8.84
CA PHE A 71 -11.26 -8.24 8.43
C PHE A 71 -12.42 -7.98 9.40
N ARG A 72 -12.88 -9.03 10.10
CA ARG A 72 -13.83 -8.94 11.21
C ARG A 72 -13.41 -7.92 12.27
N ASN A 73 -12.11 -7.85 12.58
CA ASN A 73 -11.56 -6.94 13.58
C ASN A 73 -11.34 -5.54 13.01
N ILE A 74 -11.12 -5.37 11.71
CA ILE A 74 -10.88 -4.05 11.09
C ILE A 74 -12.18 -3.30 10.81
N LEU A 75 -13.20 -4.00 10.33
CA LEU A 75 -14.47 -3.39 9.97
C LEU A 75 -15.18 -2.84 11.22
N VAL A 76 -15.37 -1.53 11.27
CA VAL A 76 -16.23 -0.89 12.28
C VAL A 76 -17.68 -1.26 11.98
N ARG A 77 -18.36 -1.89 12.95
CA ARG A 77 -19.74 -2.38 12.85
C ARG A 77 -20.65 -1.68 13.84
#